data_AF-A0A935IEC2-F1
#
_entry.id   AF-A0A935IEC2-F1
#
_cell.length_a   1.000
_cell.length_b   1.000
_cell.length_c   1.000
_cell.angle_alpha   90.00
_cell.angle_beta   90.00
_cell.angle_gamma   90.00
#
_symmetry.space_group_name_H-M   'P 1'
#
loop_
_entity.id
_entity.type
_entity.pdbx_description
1 polymer ?
#
loop_
_entity_poly.entity_id
_entity_poly.type
_entity_poly.pdbx_seq_one_letter_code
_entity_poly.pdbx_strand_id
1 'polypeptide(L)'
;MKLTAKLFLDTEFTGLRQDTTLISLALVGMNGEEFYAEFTDYDTKQLTPWLEEHFVTYLFLTYHMHNYMLKEKKMFCNCIN
;
A
#
# COMPACT_ATOMS: atom_id res chain seq x y z
N MET A 1 31.20 9.00 -4.55
CA MET A 1 30.66 8.78 -3.19
C MET A 1 29.37 8.00 -3.35
N LYS A 2 29.18 6.86 -2.66
CA LYS A 2 27.96 6.05 -2.77
C LYS A 2 26.93 6.63 -1.81
N LEU A 3 25.81 7.13 -2.33
CA LEU A 3 24.67 7.48 -1.51
C LEU A 3 24.01 6.17 -1.07
N THR A 4 23.90 5.98 0.24
CA THR A 4 23.23 4.82 0.85
C THR A 4 22.09 5.35 1.69
N ALA A 5 20.85 5.04 1.29
CA ALA A 5 19.68 5.33 2.09
C ALA A 5 19.43 4.18 3.09
N LYS A 6 19.08 4.53 4.32
CA LYS A 6 18.54 3.59 5.31
C LYS A 6 17.04 3.85 5.40
N LEU A 7 16.27 2.82 5.13
CA LEU A 7 14.81 2.87 5.07
C LEU A 7 14.23 1.92 6.11
N PHE A 8 13.16 2.35 6.77
CA PHE A 8 12.25 1.49 7.52
C PHE A 8 11.11 1.11 6.58
N LEU A 9 10.71 -0.16 6.62
CA LEU A 9 9.77 -0.78 5.70
C LEU A 9 8.63 -1.41 6.50
N ASP A 10 7.41 -1.12 6.10
CA ASP A 10 6.20 -1.81 6.55
C ASP A 10 5.31 -2.18 5.35
N THR A 11 4.62 -3.32 5.42
CA THR A 11 3.83 -3.86 4.31
C THR A 11 2.64 -4.64 4.78
N GLU A 12 1.53 -4.49 4.06
CA GLU A 12 0.36 -5.35 4.18
C GLU A 12 0.21 -6.25 2.97
N PHE A 13 -0.14 -7.51 3.19
CA PHE A 13 -0.25 -8.52 2.14
C PHE A 13 -1.35 -9.54 2.46
N THR A 14 -1.81 -10.29 1.46
CA THR A 14 -2.95 -11.22 1.59
C THR A 14 -2.66 -12.47 2.46
N GLY A 15 -1.41 -12.69 2.87
CA GLY A 15 -1.03 -13.65 3.90
C GLY A 15 0.46 -14.01 3.94
N LEU A 16 0.89 -14.75 4.97
CA LEU A 16 2.27 -15.23 5.14
C LEU A 16 2.51 -16.56 4.40
N ARG A 17 2.48 -16.52 3.08
CA ARG A 17 2.70 -17.69 2.20
C ARG A 17 3.23 -17.27 0.83
N GLN A 18 3.68 -18.24 0.03
CA GLN A 18 4.39 -17.97 -1.21
C GLN A 18 3.55 -17.27 -2.30
N ASP A 19 2.25 -17.54 -2.36
CA ASP A 19 1.28 -17.00 -3.34
C ASP A 19 0.63 -15.67 -2.90
N THR A 20 1.18 -15.02 -1.88
CA THR A 20 0.68 -13.76 -1.35
C THR A 20 0.80 -12.61 -2.34
N THR A 21 -0.14 -11.69 -2.28
CA THR A 21 -0.15 -10.45 -3.08
C THR A 21 -0.08 -9.26 -2.14
N LEU A 22 0.70 -8.24 -2.53
CA LEU A 22 0.94 -7.05 -1.72
C LEU A 22 -0.27 -6.11 -1.81
N ILE A 23 -0.76 -5.64 -0.66
CA ILE A 23 -1.90 -4.72 -0.56
C ILE A 23 -1.39 -3.28 -0.48
N SER A 24 -0.40 -3.02 0.39
CA SER A 24 0.21 -1.70 0.57
C SER A 24 1.66 -1.78 1.02
N LEU A 25 2.37 -0.66 0.85
CA LEU A 25 3.77 -0.49 1.20
C LEU A 25 4.00 0.90 1.79
N ALA A 26 4.70 0.96 2.93
CA ALA A 26 5.21 2.20 3.52
C ALA A 26 6.74 2.15 3.64
N LEU A 27 7.40 3.25 3.26
CA LEU A 27 8.83 3.46 3.41
C LEU A 27 9.08 4.79 4.12
N VAL A 28 9.95 4.77 5.13
CA VAL A 28 10.42 5.98 5.81
C VAL A 28 11.95 5.98 5.84
N GLY A 29 12.56 7.01 5.24
CA GLY A 29 14.00 7.21 5.30
C GLY A 29 14.46 7.76 6.64
N MET A 30 15.69 7.46 7.05
CA MET A 30 16.30 8.08 8.25
C MET A 30 16.37 9.61 8.20
N ASN A 31 16.27 10.21 7.02
CA ASN A 31 16.17 11.64 6.78
C ASN A 31 14.74 12.20 6.91
N GLY A 32 13.75 11.35 7.18
CA GLY A 32 12.34 11.72 7.30
C GLY A 32 11.57 11.75 5.97
N GLU A 33 12.17 11.32 4.85
CA GLU A 33 11.42 11.19 3.59
C GLU A 33 10.47 9.99 3.66
N GLU A 34 9.21 10.19 3.27
CA GLU A 34 8.16 9.18 3.34
C GLU A 34 7.63 8.82 1.95
N PHE A 35 7.29 7.54 1.76
CA PHE A 35 6.63 7.04 0.57
C PHE A 35 5.58 6.00 0.97
N TYR A 36 4.36 6.18 0.47
CA TYR A 36 3.25 5.25 0.66
C TYR A 36 2.57 4.93 -0.67
N ALA A 37 2.28 3.65 -0.88
CA ALA A 37 1.58 3.18 -2.07
C ALA A 37 0.62 2.03 -1.73
N GLU A 38 -0.48 2.00 -2.48
CA GLU A 38 -1.48 0.93 -2.44
C GLU A 38 -1.58 0.28 -3.81
N PHE A 39 -1.71 -1.05 -3.80
CA PHE A 39 -1.83 -1.86 -4.99
C PHE A 39 -3.30 -2.05 -5.32
N THR A 40 -3.65 -2.00 -6.61
CA THR A 40 -5.05 -2.18 -7.07
C THR A 40 -5.26 -3.54 -7.75
N ASP A 41 -4.21 -4.34 -7.81
CA ASP A 41 -4.11 -5.62 -8.52
C ASP A 41 -3.80 -6.80 -7.59
N TYR A 42 -3.93 -6.61 -6.27
CA TYR A 42 -3.85 -7.72 -5.32
C TYR A 42 -5.05 -8.68 -5.47
N ASP A 43 -4.84 -9.95 -5.15
CA ASP A 43 -5.87 -10.98 -5.33
C ASP A 43 -6.86 -10.93 -4.15
N THR A 44 -7.97 -10.23 -4.37
CA THR A 44 -9.03 -10.08 -3.35
C THR A 44 -9.65 -11.40 -2.90
N LYS A 45 -9.52 -12.48 -3.69
CA LYS A 45 -10.02 -13.82 -3.29
C LYS A 45 -9.22 -14.42 -2.14
N GLN A 46 -8.04 -13.87 -1.85
CA GLN A 46 -7.18 -14.31 -0.77
C GLN A 46 -7.43 -13.55 0.54
N LEU A 47 -8.31 -12.54 0.54
CA LEU A 47 -8.64 -11.80 1.75
C LEU A 47 -9.38 -12.68 2.75
N THR A 48 -9.04 -12.50 4.02
CA THR A 48 -9.78 -13.07 5.13
C THR A 48 -10.72 -12.00 5.70
N PRO A 49 -11.79 -12.37 6.42
CA PRO A 49 -12.66 -11.39 7.07
C PRO A 49 -11.91 -10.43 7.99
N TRP A 50 -10.85 -10.92 8.65
CA TRP A 50 -9.99 -10.09 9.49
C TRP A 50 -9.25 -9.02 8.68
N LEU A 51 -8.70 -9.39 7.50
CA LEU A 51 -8.02 -8.47 6.60
C LEU A 51 -8.96 -7.39 6.04
N GLU A 52 -10.18 -7.78 5.69
CA GLU A 52 -11.21 -6.85 5.17
C GLU A 52 -11.59 -5.80 6.22
N GLU A 53 -11.85 -6.24 7.45
CA GLU A 53 -12.29 -5.36 8.55
C GLU A 53 -11.18 -4.41 9.02
N HIS A 54 -9.93 -4.88 9.09
CA HIS A 54 -8.86 -4.14 9.77
C HIS A 54 -7.90 -3.40 8.84
N PHE A 55 -7.83 -3.74 7.56
CA PHE A 55 -6.84 -3.16 6.64
C PHE A 55 -7.48 -2.55 5.41
N VAL A 56 -8.28 -3.34 4.68
CA VAL A 56 -8.90 -2.89 3.41
C VAL A 56 -9.78 -1.66 3.61
N THR A 57 -10.46 -1.59 4.76
CA THR A 57 -11.31 -0.46 5.16
C THR A 57 -10.53 0.85 5.37
N TYR A 58 -9.23 0.78 5.69
CA TYR A 58 -8.38 1.94 5.94
C TYR A 58 -7.49 2.33 4.76
N LEU A 59 -7.54 1.59 3.64
CA LEU A 59 -6.84 1.97 2.42
C LEU A 59 -7.39 3.30 1.89
N PHE A 60 -6.49 4.25 1.64
CA PHE A 60 -6.76 5.55 1.06
C PHE A 60 -7.51 5.43 -0.26
N LEU A 61 -7.15 4.48 -1.13
CA LEU A 61 -7.88 4.25 -2.37
C LEU A 61 -9.29 3.77 -2.10
N THR A 62 -9.51 2.82 -1.19
CA THR A 62 -10.86 2.36 -0.84
C THR A 62 -11.72 3.52 -0.28
N TYR A 63 -11.12 4.42 0.51
CA TYR A 63 -11.79 5.58 1.08
C TYR A 63 -12.07 6.71 0.06
N HIS A 64 -11.12 6.99 -0.84
CA HIS A 64 -11.27 8.05 -1.85
C HIS A 64 -11.92 7.60 -3.16
N MET A 65 -12.02 6.30 -3.44
CA MET A 65 -12.68 5.74 -4.63
C MET A 65 -14.19 5.99 -4.66
N HIS A 66 -14.81 6.50 -3.59
CA HIS A 66 -16.17 7.02 -3.68
C HIS A 66 -16.29 8.30 -4.54
N ASN A 67 -15.19 8.97 -4.91
CA ASN A 67 -15.22 10.23 -5.66
C ASN A 67 -14.35 10.31 -6.94
N TYR A 68 -13.43 9.36 -7.24
CA TYR A 68 -12.37 9.61 -8.24
C TYR A 68 -12.08 8.55 -9.32
N MET A 69 -12.97 7.59 -9.59
CA MET A 69 -12.74 6.62 -10.68
C MET A 69 -13.38 7.03 -12.01
N LEU A 70 -12.82 8.05 -12.67
CA LEU A 70 -12.90 8.23 -14.13
C LEU A 70 -11.60 8.89 -14.64
N LYS A 71 -10.49 8.13 -14.77
CA LYS A 71 -9.77 8.11 -16.07
C LYS A 71 -8.62 7.14 -16.24
N GLU A 72 -7.73 6.86 -15.28
CA GLU A 72 -6.51 6.11 -15.62
C GLU A 72 -6.04 5.23 -14.46
N LYS A 73 -5.78 3.94 -14.76
CA LYS A 73 -5.12 2.98 -13.86
C LYS A 73 -3.72 3.50 -13.50
N LYS A 74 -3.59 4.23 -12.40
CA LYS A 74 -2.32 4.74 -11.89
C LYS A 74 -2.15 4.37 -10.43
N MET A 75 -0.93 3.98 -10.09
CA MET A 75 -0.43 3.90 -8.72
C MET A 75 -0.64 5.26 -8.05
N PHE A 76 -1.38 5.30 -6.95
CA PHE A 76 -1.58 6.53 -6.18
C PHE A 76 -0.46 6.59 -5.13
N CYS A 77 0.51 7.46 -5.39
CA CYS A 77 1.55 7.82 -4.44
C CYS A 77 1.10 9.09 -3.74
N ASN A 78 0.74 8.99 -2.45
CA ASN A 78 0.58 10.17 -1.63
C ASN A 78 1.92 10.38 -0.90
N CYS A 79 2.69 11.38 -1.33
CA CYS A 79 3.78 11.88 -0.50
C CYS A 79 3.10 12.61 0.66
N ILE A 80 2.96 11.94 1.81
CA ILE A 80 2.45 12.55 3.03
C ILE A 80 3.49 13.63 3.41
N ASN A 81 3.10 14.91 3.32
CA ASN A 81 3.91 16.06 3.72
C ASN A 81 3.55 16.48 5.14
#